data_AF-A0A814SQ53-F1
#
_entry.id   AF-A0A814SQ53-F1
#
_cell.length_a   1.000
_cell.length_b   1.000
_cell.length_c   1.000
_cell.angle_alpha   90.00
_cell.angle_beta   90.00
_cell.angle_gamma   90.00
#
_symmetry.space_group_name_H-M   'P 1'
#
loop_
_entity.id
_entity.type
_entity.pdbx_description
1 polymer ?
#
loop_
_entity_poly.entity_id
_entity_poly.type
_entity_poly.pdbx_seq_one_letter_code
_entity_poly.pdbx_strand_id
1 'polypeptide(L)'
;MAMQKRANLRLPPEINRVLYVRNLPYKITAEEMYDIFGKYGAIRQIRVGNTPDTRGTAFVVYEDIFDAKNACDHLSGFNVCNRYLVVLYYQANKAFDKMNLEKEKEKLAKTQAKYGLNT
;
A
#
# COMPACT_ATOMS: atom_id res chain seq x y z
N MET A 1 -12.97 -29.86 5.39
CA MET A 1 -11.65 -30.41 4.98
C MET A 1 -10.96 -29.54 3.92
N ALA A 2 -10.79 -28.23 4.12
CA ALA A 2 -10.07 -27.35 3.18
C ALA A 2 -8.98 -26.48 3.85
N MET A 3 -8.91 -26.50 5.18
CA MET A 3 -8.06 -25.57 5.95
C MET A 3 -6.63 -26.08 6.17
N GLN A 4 -6.37 -27.39 6.03
CA GLN A 4 -5.06 -28.00 6.34
C GLN A 4 -4.00 -27.91 5.23
N LYS A 5 -4.33 -27.52 3.99
CA LYS A 5 -3.37 -27.57 2.85
C LYS A 5 -2.50 -26.31 2.68
N ARG A 6 -2.70 -25.26 3.48
CA ARG A 6 -2.07 -23.94 3.28
C ARG A 6 -0.75 -23.74 4.02
N ALA A 7 -0.42 -24.62 4.98
CA ALA A 7 0.66 -24.40 5.94
C ALA A 7 2.10 -24.50 5.37
N ASN A 8 2.29 -25.07 4.16
CA ASN A 8 3.62 -25.32 3.59
C ASN A 8 3.95 -24.58 2.28
N LEU A 9 3.10 -23.64 1.84
CA LEU A 9 3.40 -22.80 0.68
C LEU A 9 4.23 -21.59 1.13
N ARG A 10 5.56 -21.69 1.03
CA ARG A 10 6.45 -20.53 1.21
C ARG A 10 6.25 -19.59 0.03
N LEU A 11 5.61 -18.46 0.30
CA LEU A 11 5.45 -17.38 -0.67
C LEU A 11 6.78 -16.61 -0.83
N PRO A 12 7.09 -16.09 -2.03
CA PRO A 12 8.29 -15.29 -2.25
C PRO A 12 8.34 -14.10 -1.28
N PRO A 13 9.55 -13.65 -0.89
CA PRO A 13 9.74 -12.62 0.14
C PRO A 13 9.14 -11.26 -0.22
N GLU A 14 8.77 -11.07 -1.48
CA GLU A 14 8.12 -9.87 -2.00
C GLU A 14 6.61 -9.83 -1.70
N ILE A 15 6.00 -10.97 -1.36
CA ILE A 15 4.57 -11.05 -1.05
C ILE A 15 4.34 -10.62 0.40
N ASN A 16 3.43 -9.67 0.57
CA ASN A 16 3.08 -9.11 1.86
C ASN A 16 1.56 -9.17 2.06
N ARG A 17 1.13 -9.30 3.32
CA ARG A 17 -0.28 -9.15 3.73
C ARG A 17 -0.83 -7.74 3.50
N VAL A 18 0.08 -6.77 3.41
CA VAL A 18 -0.24 -5.38 3.13
C VAL A 18 -0.13 -5.13 1.63
N LEU A 19 -1.22 -4.68 1.03
CA LEU A 19 -1.28 -4.23 -0.35
C LEU A 19 -1.29 -2.70 -0.39
N TYR A 20 -0.57 -2.15 -1.36
CA TYR A 20 -0.57 -0.76 -1.72
C TYR A 20 -1.37 -0.57 -3.00
N VAL A 21 -2.45 0.18 -2.90
CA VAL A 21 -3.39 0.44 -3.98
C VAL A 21 -3.16 1.87 -4.47
N ARG A 22 -3.02 2.03 -5.79
CA ARG A 22 -2.91 3.32 -6.48
C ARG A 22 -4.02 3.49 -7.50
N ASN A 23 -4.18 4.73 -7.95
CA ASN A 23 -5.15 5.14 -8.95
C ASN A 23 -6.62 4.96 -8.50
N LEU A 24 -6.86 5.03 -7.19
CA LEU A 24 -8.21 4.98 -6.65
C LEU A 24 -9.01 6.24 -7.03
N PRO A 25 -10.31 6.10 -7.29
CA PRO A 25 -11.21 7.24 -7.42
C PRO A 25 -11.18 8.10 -6.14
N TYR A 26 -11.13 9.43 -6.28
CA TYR A 26 -11.08 10.32 -5.12
C TYR A 26 -12.38 10.34 -4.30
N LYS A 27 -13.48 9.85 -4.88
CA LYS A 27 -14.79 9.77 -4.23
C LYS A 27 -15.11 8.38 -3.69
N ILE A 28 -14.16 7.44 -3.70
CA ILE A 28 -14.43 6.08 -3.23
C ILE A 28 -14.73 6.08 -1.73
N THR A 29 -15.79 5.38 -1.36
CA THR A 29 -16.20 5.24 0.05
C THR A 29 -15.47 4.08 0.73
N ALA A 30 -15.43 4.10 2.06
CA ALA A 30 -14.87 2.98 2.82
C ALA A 30 -15.66 1.69 2.58
N GLU A 31 -17.00 1.78 2.49
CA GLU A 31 -17.89 0.64 2.24
C GLU A 31 -17.58 -0.04 0.90
N GLU A 32 -17.40 0.73 -0.18
CA GLU A 32 -16.99 0.19 -1.48
C GLU A 32 -15.61 -0.50 -1.43
N MET A 33 -14.67 0.06 -0.66
CA MET A 33 -13.38 -0.59 -0.46
C MET A 33 -13.55 -1.94 0.25
N TYR A 34 -14.39 -2.02 1.28
CA TYR A 34 -14.68 -3.28 1.94
C TYR A 34 -15.42 -4.28 1.02
N ASP A 35 -16.31 -3.82 0.15
CA ASP A 35 -17.00 -4.70 -0.81
C ASP A 35 -16.05 -5.27 -1.87
N ILE A 36 -15.16 -4.43 -2.43
CA ILE A 36 -14.21 -4.84 -3.48
C ILE A 36 -13.14 -5.76 -2.89
N PHE A 37 -12.48 -5.34 -1.81
CA PHE A 37 -11.35 -6.07 -1.24
C PHE A 37 -11.81 -7.24 -0.36
N GLY A 38 -12.99 -7.17 0.25
CA GLY A 38 -13.52 -8.18 1.17
C GLY A 38 -13.95 -9.47 0.47
N LYS A 39 -14.23 -9.42 -0.84
CA LYS A 39 -14.52 -10.61 -1.67
C LYS A 39 -13.38 -11.63 -1.71
N TYR A 40 -12.15 -11.19 -1.45
CA TYR A 40 -10.96 -12.03 -1.54
C TYR A 40 -10.51 -12.60 -0.20
N GLY A 41 -10.96 -12.03 0.92
CA GLY A 41 -10.59 -12.49 2.26
C GLY A 41 -10.87 -11.47 3.36
N ALA A 42 -10.57 -11.86 4.59
CA ALA A 42 -10.80 -11.04 5.77
C ALA A 42 -9.83 -9.85 5.81
N ILE A 43 -10.39 -8.64 5.88
CA ILE A 43 -9.61 -7.40 5.94
C ILE A 43 -9.40 -7.02 7.40
N ARG A 44 -8.13 -6.86 7.78
CA ARG A 44 -7.74 -6.37 9.10
C ARG A 44 -7.88 -4.85 9.22
N GLN A 45 -7.42 -4.11 8.21
CA GLN A 45 -7.46 -2.65 8.21
C GLN A 45 -7.37 -2.09 6.79
N ILE A 46 -8.12 -1.02 6.52
CA ILE A 46 -7.95 -0.18 5.32
C ILE A 46 -7.52 1.21 5.78
N ARG A 47 -6.49 1.78 5.15
CA ARG A 47 -6.05 3.16 5.34
C ARG A 47 -6.02 3.88 4.00
N VAL A 48 -6.89 4.86 3.84
CA VAL A 48 -6.94 5.68 2.62
C VAL A 48 -6.09 6.94 2.82
N GLY A 49 -5.29 7.29 1.82
CA GLY A 49 -4.51 8.52 1.83
C GLY A 49 -5.42 9.75 1.74
N ASN A 50 -5.33 10.65 2.72
CA ASN A 50 -6.15 11.85 2.84
C ASN A 50 -5.41 13.14 2.48
N THR A 51 -4.08 13.10 2.34
CA THR A 51 -3.28 14.27 1.99
C THR A 51 -3.28 14.51 0.48
N PRO A 52 -3.01 15.73 -0.01
CA PRO A 52 -2.95 16.01 -1.45
C PRO A 52 -2.00 15.06 -2.20
N ASP A 53 -0.85 14.77 -1.61
CA ASP A 53 0.18 13.87 -2.15
C ASP A 53 -0.19 12.39 -2.10
N THR A 54 -1.08 11.98 -1.19
CA THR A 54 -1.48 10.57 -1.00
C THR A 54 -2.91 10.27 -1.47
N ARG A 55 -3.63 11.29 -1.95
CA ARG A 55 -5.02 11.13 -2.40
C ARG A 55 -5.09 10.17 -3.59
N GLY A 56 -6.04 9.24 -3.54
CA GLY A 56 -6.15 8.17 -4.55
C GLY A 56 -5.15 7.03 -4.37
N THR A 57 -4.53 6.95 -3.18
CA THR A 57 -3.77 5.78 -2.74
C THR A 57 -4.39 5.21 -1.46
N ALA A 58 -4.23 3.91 -1.24
CA ALA A 58 -4.67 3.25 -0.02
C ALA A 58 -3.75 2.09 0.35
N PHE A 59 -3.74 1.75 1.62
CA PHE A 59 -3.15 0.53 2.15
C PHE A 59 -4.25 -0.39 2.63
N VAL A 60 -4.26 -1.63 2.13
CA VAL A 60 -5.21 -2.67 2.54
C VAL A 60 -4.41 -3.76 3.24
N VAL A 61 -4.76 -4.06 4.48
CA VAL A 61 -4.13 -5.08 5.30
C VAL A 61 -5.09 -6.25 5.41
N TYR A 62 -4.71 -7.40 4.87
CA TYR A 62 -5.44 -8.65 5.05
C TYR A 62 -4.98 -9.38 6.31
N GLU A 63 -5.86 -10.24 6.86
CA GLU A 63 -5.48 -11.15 7.93
C GLU A 63 -4.51 -12.24 7.43
N ASP A 64 -4.81 -12.79 6.25
CA ASP A 64 -4.06 -13.87 5.62
C ASP A 64 -3.25 -13.39 4.41
N ILE A 65 -2.07 -13.99 4.22
CA ILE A 65 -1.15 -13.62 3.12
C ILE A 65 -1.58 -14.19 1.76
N PHE A 66 -2.25 -15.34 1.74
CA PHE A 66 -2.79 -15.94 0.53
C PHE A 66 -3.98 -15.14 0.00
N ASP A 67 -4.80 -14.59 0.90
CA ASP A 67 -5.91 -13.70 0.55
C ASP A 67 -5.37 -12.40 -0.08
N ALA A 68 -4.33 -11.80 0.51
CA ALA A 68 -3.64 -10.65 -0.08
C ALA A 68 -3.05 -10.96 -1.45
N LYS A 69 -2.47 -12.14 -1.63
CA LYS A 69 -1.97 -12.59 -2.93
C LYS A 69 -3.10 -12.66 -3.95
N ASN A 70 -4.20 -13.34 -3.59
CA ASN A 70 -5.34 -13.51 -4.45
C ASN A 70 -5.96 -12.17 -4.87
N ALA A 71 -6.10 -11.24 -3.92
CA ALA A 71 -6.56 -9.89 -4.18
C ALA A 71 -5.61 -9.13 -5.14
N CYS A 72 -4.29 -9.24 -4.96
CA CYS A 72 -3.32 -8.58 -5.83
C CYS A 72 -3.41 -9.06 -7.29
N ASP A 73 -3.48 -10.37 -7.50
CA ASP A 73 -3.55 -10.98 -8.84
C ASP A 73 -4.83 -10.58 -9.61
N HIS A 74 -5.97 -10.47 -8.90
CA HIS A 74 -7.28 -10.22 -9.55
C HIS A 74 -7.70 -8.74 -9.58
N LEU A 75 -7.27 -7.94 -8.60
CA LEU A 75 -7.64 -6.51 -8.54
C LEU A 75 -6.67 -5.60 -9.28
N SER A 76 -5.50 -6.09 -9.67
CA SER A 76 -4.60 -5.34 -10.54
C SER A 76 -5.23 -5.18 -11.93
N GLY A 77 -5.49 -3.95 -12.34
CA GLY A 77 -6.21 -3.64 -13.57
C GLY A 77 -7.74 -3.73 -13.45
N PHE A 78 -8.29 -3.82 -12.23
CA PHE A 78 -9.74 -3.77 -12.04
C PHE A 78 -10.27 -2.35 -12.30
N ASN A 79 -11.33 -2.22 -13.10
CA ASN A 79 -11.90 -0.92 -13.43
C ASN A 79 -12.92 -0.48 -12.37
N VAL A 80 -12.64 0.63 -11.69
CA VAL A 80 -13.55 1.28 -10.74
C VAL A 80 -13.77 2.72 -11.19
N CYS A 81 -15.02 3.07 -11.50
CA CYS A 81 -15.40 4.41 -11.93
C CYS A 81 -14.54 4.95 -13.10
N ASN A 82 -14.32 4.13 -14.13
CA ASN A 82 -13.47 4.42 -15.30
C ASN A 82 -11.98 4.63 -14.96
N ARG A 83 -11.51 4.10 -13.83
CA ARG A 83 -10.10 4.09 -13.44
C ARG A 83 -9.64 2.67 -13.17
N TYR A 84 -8.54 2.29 -13.78
CA TYR A 84 -7.91 0.99 -13.57
C TYR A 84 -7.05 1.03 -12.30
N LEU A 85 -7.43 0.24 -11.30
CA LEU A 85 -6.69 0.15 -10.05
C LEU A 85 -5.33 -0.49 -10.30
N VAL A 86 -4.33 0.00 -9.56
CA VAL A 86 -3.00 -0.58 -9.55
C VAL A 86 -2.74 -1.11 -8.15
N VAL A 87 -2.67 -2.43 -8.00
CA VAL A 87 -2.44 -3.10 -6.72
C VAL A 87 -1.03 -3.67 -6.70
N LEU A 88 -0.26 -3.33 -5.67
CA LEU A 88 1.13 -3.74 -5.49
C LEU A 88 1.32 -4.27 -4.08
N TYR A 89 2.28 -5.17 -3.87
CA TYR A 89 2.68 -5.53 -2.51
C TYR A 89 3.37 -4.35 -1.82
N TYR A 90 3.12 -4.20 -0.52
CA TYR A 90 3.82 -3.22 0.28
C TYR A 90 5.30 -3.58 0.41
N GLN A 91 6.15 -2.71 -0.15
CA GLN A 91 7.60 -2.80 -0.01
C GLN A 91 8.06 -1.84 1.09
N ALA A 92 8.43 -2.39 2.25
CA ALA A 92 8.89 -1.61 3.39
C ALA A 92 10.09 -0.72 3.02
N ASN A 93 11.09 -1.27 2.32
CA ASN A 93 12.31 -0.55 1.95
C ASN A 93 12.00 0.76 1.22
N LYS A 94 11.16 0.73 0.17
CA LYS A 94 10.80 1.93 -0.60
C LYS A 94 10.02 2.98 0.19
N ALA A 95 9.21 2.55 1.16
CA ALA A 95 8.48 3.47 2.03
C ALA A 95 9.42 4.16 3.04
N PHE A 96 10.39 3.42 3.60
CA PHE A 96 11.41 3.97 4.49
C PHE A 96 12.42 4.86 3.74
N ASP A 97 12.78 4.53 2.49
CA ASP A 97 13.72 5.31 1.68
C ASP A 97 13.29 6.78 1.54
N LYS A 98 12.02 7.04 1.23
CA LYS A 98 11.49 8.41 1.15
C LYS A 98 11.61 9.15 2.48
N MET A 99 11.24 8.48 3.57
CA MET A 99 11.25 9.08 4.91
C MET A 99 12.68 9.40 5.39
N ASN A 100 13.66 8.57 5.00
CA ASN A 100 15.07 8.79 5.29
C ASN A 100 15.64 9.96 4.46
N LEU A 101 15.28 10.04 3.17
CA LEU A 101 15.69 11.12 2.26
C LEU A 101 15.21 12.50 2.75
N GLU A 102 13.98 12.60 3.24
CA GLU A 102 13.45 13.84 3.80
C GLU A 102 14.18 14.26 5.08
N LYS A 103 14.45 13.31 6.00
CA LYS A 103 15.23 13.61 7.22
C LYS A 103 16.65 14.07 6.91
N GLU A 104 17.31 13.46 5.94
CA GLU A 104 18.67 13.85 5.52
C GLU A 104 18.69 15.24 4.88
N LYS A 105 17.70 15.57 4.04
CA LYS A 105 17.53 16.93 3.48
C LYS A 105 17.30 17.98 4.57
N GLU A 106 16.49 17.68 5.58
CA GLU A 106 16.23 18.61 6.67
C GLU A 106 17.49 18.82 7.54
N LYS A 107 18.26 17.76 7.81
CA LYS A 107 19.56 17.88 8.49
C LYS A 107 20.55 18.70 7.68
N LEU A 108 20.64 18.46 6.37
CA LEU A 108 21.54 19.20 5.49
C LEU A 108 21.16 20.69 5.47
N ALA A 109 19.88 21.02 5.36
CA ALA A 109 19.39 22.39 5.39
C ALA A 109 19.70 23.07 6.74
N LYS A 110 19.50 22.37 7.87
CA LYS A 110 19.86 22.89 9.21
C LYS A 110 21.36 23.09 9.36
N THR A 111 22.18 22.17 8.85
CA THR A 111 23.64 22.28 8.88
C THR A 111 24.12 23.42 7.97
N GLN A 112 23.62 23.53 6.74
CA GLN A 112 23.96 24.61 5.81
C GLN A 112 23.57 25.99 6.37
N ALA A 113 22.39 26.11 6.99
CA ALA A 113 21.97 27.33 7.68
C ALA A 113 22.83 27.66 8.91
N LYS A 114 23.24 26.63 9.67
CA LYS A 114 24.11 26.79 10.85
C LYS A 114 25.52 27.25 10.50
N TYR A 115 26.06 26.82 9.35
CA TYR A 115 27.40 27.16 8.91
C TYR A 115 27.45 28.34 7.91
N GLY A 116 26.31 28.96 7.60
CA GLY A 116 26.26 30.16 6.74
C GLY A 116 26.76 29.94 5.31
N LEU A 117 26.73 28.69 4.82
CA LEU A 117 27.21 28.32 3.49
C LEU A 117 26.08 28.53 2.46
N ASN A 118 25.70 29.78 2.20
CA ASN A 118 25.06 30.15 0.94
C ASN A 118 26.10 30.89 0.10
N THR A 119 26.49 30.29 -1.03
CA THR A 119 27.15 31.01 -2.14
C THR A 119 26.10 31.25 -3.21
#